data_AF-A0A7R9GKC3-F1
#
_entry.id   AF-A0A7R9GKC3-F1
#
_cell.length_a   1.000
_cell.length_b   1.000
_cell.length_c   1.000
_cell.angle_alpha   90.00
_cell.angle_beta   90.00
_cell.angle_gamma   90.00
#
_symmetry.space_group_name_H-M   'P 1'
#
loop_
_entity.id
_entity.type
_entity.pdbx_description
1 polymer ?
#
loop_
_entity_poly.entity_id
_entity_poly.type
_entity_poly.pdbx_seq_one_letter_code
_entity_poly.pdbx_strand_id
1 'polypeptide(L)'
;MAILVMIGFLISFGIRSNIGIAIVRMTKGKDGKKGEIDWDRDTIGNVESAFFYGYMVTQIPGGLIASKYPASKLFGAAIALSAILNAFFPITSKANSQITIFVRILQGLAE
;
A
#
# COMPACT_ATOMS: atom_id res chain seq x y z
N MET A 1 -21.26 3.86 15.06
CA MET A 1 -20.70 2.97 14.02
C MET A 1 -20.19 3.74 12.80
N ALA A 2 -21.00 4.61 12.16
CA ALA A 2 -20.59 5.34 10.95
C ALA A 2 -19.33 6.23 11.12
N ILE A 3 -19.19 6.94 12.25
CA ILE A 3 -18.02 7.80 12.51
C ILE A 3 -16.72 6.98 12.61
N LEU A 4 -16.76 5.78 13.20
CA LEU A 4 -15.59 4.91 13.33
C LEU A 4 -15.12 4.38 11.96
N VAL A 5 -16.07 4.04 11.09
CA VAL A 5 -15.77 3.60 9.72
C VAL A 5 -15.21 4.76 8.90
N MET A 6 -15.77 5.97 9.04
CA MET A 6 -15.27 7.18 8.36
C MET A 6 -13.82 7.50 8.77
N ILE A 7 -13.51 7.43 10.07
CA ILE A 7 -12.15 7.63 10.57
C ILE A 7 -11.21 6.54 10.03
N GLY A 8 -11.64 5.28 10.02
CA GLY A 8 -10.85 4.17 9.44
C GLY A 8 -10.53 4.38 7.96
N PHE A 9 -11.50 4.87 7.19
CA PHE A 9 -11.32 5.18 5.77
C PHE A 9 -10.34 6.33 5.56
N LEU A 10 -10.41 7.39 6.38
CA LEU A 10 -9.48 8.53 6.34
C LEU A 10 -8.04 8.09 6.64
N ILE A 11 -7.85 7.21 7.63
CA ILE A 11 -6.53 6.69 7.99
C ILE A 11 -5.95 5.85 6.83
N SER A 12 -6.76 4.98 6.22
CA SER A 12 -6.33 4.16 5.07
C SER A 12 -5.93 5.04 3.87
N PHE A 13 -6.71 6.06 3.53
CA PHE A 13 -6.34 7.02 2.48
C PHE A 13 -5.08 7.83 2.81
N GLY A 14 -4.90 8.22 4.07
CA GLY A 14 -3.70 8.92 4.53
C GLY A 14 -2.44 8.06 4.37
N ILE A 15 -2.52 6.78 4.73
CA ILE A 15 -1.43 5.82 4.59
C ILE A 15 -1.07 5.61 3.11
N ARG A 16 -2.07 5.48 2.23
CA ARG A 16 -1.89 5.32 0.79
C ARG A 16 -1.16 6.53 0.18
N SER A 17 -1.59 7.74 0.55
CA SER A 17 -1.02 9.00 0.05
C SER A 17 0.41 9.24 0.55
N ASN A 18 0.73 8.79 1.76
CA ASN A 18 2.05 8.98 2.35
C ASN A 18 3.14 8.21 1.60
N ILE A 19 2.87 6.96 1.17
CA ILE A 19 3.89 6.13 0.53
C ILE A 19 4.27 6.67 -0.86
N GLY A 20 3.32 7.10 -1.68
CA GLY A 20 3.61 7.66 -3.01
C GLY A 20 4.53 8.88 -2.93
N ILE A 21 4.32 9.75 -1.93
CA ILE A 21 5.18 10.92 -1.68
C ILE A 21 6.52 10.50 -1.07
N ALA A 22 6.52 9.50 -0.17
CA ALA A 22 7.73 9.01 0.48
C ALA A 22 8.71 8.38 -0.52
N ILE A 23 8.23 7.58 -1.48
CA ILE A 23 9.08 7.00 -2.53
C ILE A 23 9.78 8.12 -3.30
N VAL A 24 9.04 9.11 -3.77
CA VAL A 24 9.62 10.23 -4.54
C VAL A 24 10.67 10.99 -3.72
N ARG A 25 10.43 11.20 -2.41
CA ARG A 25 11.41 11.83 -1.50
C ARG A 25 12.61 10.94 -1.19
N MET A 26 12.46 9.62 -1.19
CA MET A 26 13.56 8.67 -0.98
C MET A 26 14.43 8.53 -2.23
N THR A 27 13.87 8.73 -3.42
CA THR A 27 14.60 8.64 -4.70
C THR A 27 15.23 9.97 -5.12
N LYS A 28 14.59 11.11 -4.85
CA LYS A 28 15.18 12.45 -5.04
C LYS A 28 15.74 12.97 -3.72
N GLY A 29 17.06 12.93 -3.57
CA GLY A 29 17.75 13.58 -2.44
C GLY A 29 17.46 15.08 -2.40
N LYS A 30 17.54 15.67 -1.20
CA LYS A 30 17.16 17.08 -0.91
C LYS A 30 17.83 18.15 -1.80
N ASP A 31 18.93 17.81 -2.49
CA ASP A 31 19.75 18.75 -3.29
C ASP A 31 19.85 18.38 -4.78
N GLY A 32 18.89 17.59 -5.31
CA GLY A 32 18.95 17.12 -6.71
C GLY A 32 19.99 16.02 -6.96
N LYS A 33 20.66 15.55 -5.92
CA LYS A 33 21.49 14.33 -5.92
C LYS A 33 20.60 13.08 -5.78
N LYS A 34 21.08 11.94 -6.30
CA LYS A 34 20.43 10.62 -6.14
C LYS A 34 20.12 10.38 -4.65
N GLY A 35 18.88 10.00 -4.33
CA GLY A 35 18.45 9.72 -2.96
C GLY A 35 19.03 8.41 -2.42
N GLU A 36 18.61 8.00 -1.21
CA GLU A 36 19.04 6.73 -0.57
C GLU A 36 18.76 5.48 -1.44
N ILE A 37 17.86 5.60 -2.42
CA ILE A 37 17.42 4.51 -3.29
C ILE A 37 17.59 4.95 -4.76
N ASP A 38 18.38 4.21 -5.54
CA ASP A 38 18.59 4.47 -6.99
C ASP A 38 17.50 3.80 -7.83
N TRP A 39 16.26 4.27 -7.69
CA TRP A 39 15.15 3.83 -8.54
C TRP A 39 14.94 4.81 -9.68
N ASP A 40 14.75 4.29 -10.88
CA ASP A 40 14.30 5.12 -12.00
C ASP A 40 12.81 5.51 -11.83
N ARG A 41 12.38 6.56 -12.52
CA ARG A 41 10.97 6.99 -12.53
C ARG A 41 10.05 5.86 -12.99
N ASP A 42 10.51 5.01 -13.90
CA ASP A 42 9.76 3.85 -14.38
C ASP A 42 9.53 2.84 -13.24
N THR A 43 10.53 2.60 -12.39
CA THR A 43 10.39 1.72 -11.22
C THR A 43 9.41 2.29 -10.19
N ILE A 44 9.45 3.61 -9.96
CA ILE A 44 8.48 4.28 -9.07
C ILE A 44 7.05 4.10 -9.61
N GLY A 45 6.85 4.32 -10.91
CA GLY A 45 5.56 4.12 -11.57
C GLY A 45 5.07 2.66 -11.47
N ASN A 46 5.99 1.71 -11.66
CA ASN A 46 5.69 0.29 -11.51
C ASN A 46 5.28 -0.08 -10.08
N VAL A 47 5.97 0.42 -9.06
CA VAL A 47 5.62 0.16 -7.65
C VAL A 47 4.25 0.75 -7.28
N GLU A 48 3.94 1.96 -7.74
CA GLU A 48 2.64 2.58 -7.50
C GLU A 48 1.50 1.85 -8.25
N SER A 49 1.74 1.45 -9.51
CA SER A 49 0.75 0.69 -10.30
C SER A 49 0.50 -0.72 -9.76
N ALA A 50 1.53 -1.40 -9.25
CA ALA A 50 1.46 -2.75 -8.67
C ALA A 50 0.42 -2.87 -7.56
N PHE A 51 0.32 -1.83 -6.73
CA PHE A 51 -0.69 -1.74 -5.70
C PHE A 51 -2.12 -1.69 -6.28
N PHE A 52 -2.35 -0.94 -7.37
CA PHE A 52 -3.66 -0.89 -8.03
C PHE A 52 -4.06 -2.22 -8.68
N TYR A 53 -3.09 -2.96 -9.23
CA TYR A 53 -3.35 -4.31 -9.76
C TYR A 53 -3.85 -5.27 -8.67
N GLY A 54 -3.21 -5.27 -7.50
CA GLY A 54 -3.68 -6.06 -6.35
C GLY A 54 -5.09 -5.66 -5.90
N TYR A 55 -5.33 -4.35 -5.79
CA TYR A 55 -6.64 -3.81 -5.40
C TYR A 55 -7.76 -4.22 -6.36
N MET A 56 -7.51 -4.13 -7.67
CA MET A 56 -8.49 -4.52 -8.68
C MET A 56 -8.87 -6.01 -8.59
N VAL A 57 -7.91 -6.88 -8.30
CA VAL A 57 -8.14 -8.32 -8.14
C VAL A 57 -8.96 -8.60 -6.89
N THR A 58 -8.73 -7.90 -5.76
CA THR A 58 -9.48 -8.12 -4.52
C THR A 58 -10.90 -7.58 -4.56
N GLN A 59 -11.20 -6.55 -5.36
CA GLN A 59 -12.55 -5.99 -5.45
C GLN A 59 -13.63 -7.02 -5.86
N ILE A 60 -13.30 -7.89 -6.82
CA ILE A 60 -14.23 -8.91 -7.34
C ILE A 60 -14.63 -9.95 -6.25
N PRO A 61 -13.68 -10.66 -5.60
CA PRO A 61 -13.99 -11.61 -4.53
C PRO A 61 -14.37 -10.93 -3.21
N GLY A 62 -13.83 -9.75 -2.91
CA GLY A 62 -14.11 -9.00 -1.69
C GLY A 62 -15.60 -8.67 -1.54
N GLY A 63 -16.25 -8.27 -2.65
CA GLY A 63 -17.70 -8.05 -2.68
C GLY A 63 -18.51 -9.31 -2.37
N LEU A 64 -18.07 -10.48 -2.85
CA LEU A 64 -18.73 -11.76 -2.58
C LEU A 64 -18.52 -12.21 -1.12
N ILE A 65 -17.32 -12.06 -0.57
CA ILE A 65 -16.99 -12.45 0.80
C ILE A 65 -17.68 -11.54 1.82
N ALA A 66 -17.80 -10.23 1.53
CA ALA A 66 -18.52 -9.27 2.35
C ALA A 66 -20.02 -9.60 2.50
N SER A 67 -20.60 -10.32 1.53
CA SER A 67 -22.00 -10.78 1.62
C SER A 67 -22.20 -11.99 2.54
N LYS A 68 -21.14 -12.77 2.81
CA LYS A 68 -21.20 -14.03 3.58
C LYS A 68 -20.63 -13.94 5.00
N TYR A 69 -19.73 -12.99 5.25
CA TYR A 69 -19.02 -12.86 6.54
C TYR A 69 -19.31 -11.52 7.23
N PRO A 70 -19.21 -11.46 8.57
CA PRO A 70 -19.37 -10.21 9.30
C PRO A 70 -18.28 -9.21 8.90
N ALA A 71 -18.69 -8.11 8.27
CA ALA A 71 -17.79 -7.08 7.75
C ALA A 71 -16.83 -6.49 8.81
N SER A 72 -17.21 -6.51 10.10
CA SER A 72 -16.40 -5.97 11.19
C SER A 72 -15.08 -6.72 11.42
N LYS A 73 -15.09 -8.06 11.37
CA LYS A 73 -13.86 -8.86 11.53
C LYS A 73 -12.99 -8.80 10.29
N LEU A 74 -13.62 -8.81 9.11
CA LEU A 74 -12.92 -8.69 7.82
C LEU A 74 -12.20 -7.35 7.70
N PHE A 75 -12.87 -6.25 8.06
CA PHE A 75 -12.30 -4.91 8.04
C PHE A 75 -11.14 -4.74 9.03
N GLY A 76 -11.26 -5.28 10.24
CA GLY A 76 -10.17 -5.26 11.22
C GLY A 76 -8.94 -6.05 10.77
N ALA A 77 -9.14 -7.24 10.17
CA ALA A 77 -8.06 -8.07 9.65
C ALA A 77 -7.36 -7.41 8.45
N ALA A 78 -8.13 -6.80 7.53
CA ALA A 78 -7.62 -6.05 6.39
C ALA A 78 -6.71 -4.89 6.84
N ILE A 79 -7.17 -4.07 7.80
CA ILE A 79 -6.37 -2.96 8.35
C ILE A 79 -5.10 -3.47 9.02
N ALA A 80 -5.19 -4.54 9.83
CA ALA A 80 -4.03 -5.10 10.51
C ALA A 80 -2.98 -5.62 9.51
N LEU A 81 -3.42 -6.35 8.47
CA LEU A 81 -2.54 -6.84 7.42
C LEU A 81 -1.90 -5.71 6.63
N SER A 82 -2.68 -4.70 6.23
CA SER A 82 -2.19 -3.51 5.52
C SER A 82 -1.19 -2.70 6.36
N ALA A 83 -1.38 -2.61 7.68
CA ALA A 83 -0.44 -1.95 8.59
C ALA A 83 0.90 -2.71 8.69
N ILE A 84 0.86 -4.05 8.79
CA ILE A 84 2.06 -4.89 8.82
C ILE A 84 2.84 -4.74 7.52
N LEU A 85 2.17 -4.84 6.36
CA LEU A 85 2.80 -4.67 5.05
C LEU A 85 3.40 -3.28 4.87
N ASN A 86 2.77 -2.24 5.44
CA ASN A 86 3.32 -0.89 5.48
C ASN A 86 4.64 -0.80 6.25
N ALA A 87 4.73 -1.47 7.39
CA ALA A 87 5.95 -1.50 8.19
C ALA A 87 7.11 -2.22 7.46
N PHE A 88 6.81 -3.19 6.60
CA PHE A 88 7.79 -3.86 5.75
C PHE A 88 8.25 -3.03 4.54
N PHE A 89 7.48 -2.03 4.12
CA PHE A 89 7.80 -1.18 2.97
C PHE A 89 9.20 -0.55 3.04
N PRO A 90 9.61 0.18 4.11
CA PRO A 90 10.93 0.80 4.20
C PRO A 90 12.09 -0.20 4.26
N ILE A 91 11.84 -1.43 4.71
CA ILE A 91 12.86 -2.49 4.77
C ILE A 91 13.11 -3.04 3.37
N THR A 92 12.03 -3.34 2.64
CA THR A 92 12.13 -3.90 1.28
C THR A 92 12.62 -2.88 0.27
N SER A 93 12.27 -1.59 0.43
CA SER A 93 12.69 -0.52 -0.48
C SER A 93 14.20 -0.31 -0.52
N LYS A 94 14.89 -0.58 0.59
CA LYS A 94 16.36 -0.54 0.67
C LYS A 94 17.04 -1.81 0.16
N ALA A 95 16.29 -2.92 0.04
CA ALA A 95 16.85 -4.21 -0.36
C ALA A 95 16.74 -4.47 -1.87
N ASN A 96 15.52 -4.51 -2.42
CA ASN A 96 15.29 -4.83 -3.83
C ASN A 96 13.92 -4.30 -4.30
N SER A 97 13.89 -3.62 -5.45
CA SER A 97 12.67 -3.10 -6.08
C SER A 97 11.62 -4.17 -6.37
N GLN A 98 12.04 -5.37 -6.77
CA GLN A 98 11.13 -6.49 -7.08
C GLN A 98 10.37 -6.97 -5.83
N ILE A 99 11.05 -7.01 -4.68
CA ILE A 99 10.43 -7.41 -3.40
C ILE A 99 9.43 -6.31 -2.97
N THR A 100 9.77 -5.04 -3.16
CA THR A 100 8.84 -3.94 -2.86
C THR A 100 7.60 -3.98 -3.75
N ILE A 101 7.75 -4.31 -5.04
CA ILE A 101 6.61 -4.52 -5.94
C ILE A 101 5.72 -5.65 -5.43
N PHE A 102 6.30 -6.78 -5.02
CA PHE A 102 5.53 -7.89 -4.48
C PHE A 102 4.76 -7.52 -3.20
N VAL A 103 5.42 -6.83 -2.25
CA VAL A 103 4.77 -6.32 -1.03
C VAL A 103 3.64 -5.35 -1.37
N ARG A 104 3.80 -4.51 -2.40
CA ARG A 104 2.75 -3.60 -2.85
C ARG A 104 1.54 -4.31 -3.44
N ILE A 105 1.74 -5.39 -4.19
CA ILE A 105 0.62 -6.22 -4.69
C ILE A 105 -0.14 -6.83 -3.52
N LEU A 106 0.56 -7.41 -2.54
CA LEU A 106 -0.07 -7.96 -1.33
C LEU A 106 -0.83 -6.90 -0.53
N GLN A 107 -0.30 -5.68 -0.45
CA GLN A 107 -0.96 -4.58 0.23
C GLN A 107 -2.23 -4.16 -0.52
N GLY A 108 -2.18 -4.07 -1.85
CA GLY A 108 -3.36 -3.83 -2.67
C GLY A 108 -4.41 -4.94 -2.52
N LEU A 109 -3.98 -6.20 -2.35
CA LEU A 109 -4.90 -7.32 -2.13
C LEU A 109 -5.56 -7.29 -0.74
N ALA A 110 -4.91 -6.71 0.25
CA ALA A 110 -5.40 -6.63 1.63
C ALA A 110 -6.30 -5.41 1.89
N GLU A 111 -6.25 -4.41 1.01
CA GLU A 111 -6.99 -3.13 1.10
C GLU A 111 -8.29 -3.16 0.30
#